data_AF-A0A959P1D9-F1
#
_entry.id   AF-A0A959P1D9-F1
#
_cell.length_a   1.000
_cell.length_b   1.000
_cell.length_c   1.000
_cell.angle_alpha   90.00
_cell.angle_beta   90.00
_cell.angle_gamma   90.00
#
_symmetry.space_group_name_H-M   'P 1'
#
loop_
_entity.id
_entity.type
_entity.pdbx_description
1 polymer ?
#
loop_
_entity_poly.entity_id
_entity_poly.type
_entity_poly.pdbx_seq_one_letter_code
_entity_poly.pdbx_strand_id
1 'polypeptide(L)'
;YENKDFYLSAFLMASGLDLVEHRRQGPISVFRFIKNSKLINLVDQYYTDSGEVKPMRYSTYIRTLKSILHNALSESKSENNYVKQNQKGNLSRG
;
A
#
# COMPACT_ATOMS: atom_id res chain seq x y z
N TYR A 1 13.25 -1.83 4.16
CA TYR A 1 12.63 -0.99 5.20
C TYR A 1 11.14 -1.07 4.99
N GLU A 2 10.38 -1.31 6.05
CA GLU A 2 8.93 -1.47 5.99
C GLU A 2 8.27 -0.47 6.91
N ASN A 3 7.19 0.14 6.46
CA ASN A 3 6.41 1.07 7.26
C ASN A 3 4.92 0.99 6.89
N LYS A 4 4.09 1.56 7.76
CA LYS A 4 2.62 1.61 7.61
C LYS A 4 2.13 3.05 7.39
N ASP A 5 3.06 3.99 7.31
CA ASP A 5 2.75 5.42 7.22
C ASP A 5 2.57 5.80 5.75
N PHE A 6 1.33 6.19 5.45
CA PHE A 6 0.91 6.59 4.12
C PHE A 6 1.65 7.84 3.63
N TYR A 7 1.83 8.83 4.50
CA TYR A 7 2.40 10.13 4.15
C TYR A 7 3.93 10.05 4.08
N LEU A 8 4.57 9.30 4.99
CA LEU A 8 5.98 8.95 4.85
C LEU A 8 6.24 8.23 3.53
N SER A 9 5.41 7.25 3.17
CA SER A 9 5.59 6.52 1.91
C SER A 9 5.45 7.42 0.69
N ALA A 10 4.49 8.35 0.69
CA ALA A 10 4.36 9.35 -0.36
C ALA A 10 5.60 10.28 -0.43
N PHE A 11 6.16 10.65 0.71
CA PHE A 11 7.34 11.48 0.82
C PHE A 11 8.58 10.75 0.26
N LEU A 12 8.80 9.50 0.66
CA LEU A 12 9.90 8.67 0.16
C LEU A 12 9.84 8.50 -1.36
N MET A 13 8.66 8.26 -1.92
CA MET A 13 8.45 8.21 -3.37
C MET A 13 8.71 9.57 -4.04
N ALA A 14 8.24 10.66 -3.45
CA ALA A 14 8.50 12.02 -3.96
C ALA A 14 9.98 12.39 -3.94
N SER A 15 10.75 11.85 -2.99
CA SER A 15 12.20 11.97 -2.83
C SER A 15 12.99 11.01 -3.74
N GLY A 16 12.30 10.30 -4.63
CA GLY A 16 12.88 9.42 -5.65
C GLY A 16 13.33 8.08 -5.12
N LEU A 17 12.63 7.53 -4.12
CA LEU A 17 12.77 6.12 -3.74
C LEU A 17 11.63 5.30 -4.33
N ASP A 18 11.96 4.15 -4.89
CA ASP A 18 10.97 3.25 -5.46
C ASP A 18 10.31 2.39 -4.38
N LEU A 19 8.98 2.34 -4.43
CA LEU A 19 8.20 1.37 -3.67
C LEU A 19 8.41 -0.01 -4.29
N VAL A 20 9.05 -0.92 -3.56
CA VAL A 20 9.37 -2.26 -4.06
C VAL A 20 8.14 -3.17 -4.00
N GLU A 21 7.36 -3.02 -2.93
CA GLU A 21 6.20 -3.87 -2.70
C GLU A 21 5.18 -3.16 -1.82
N HIS A 22 3.92 -3.44 -2.10
CA HIS A 22 2.80 -3.14 -1.22
C HIS A 22 2.09 -4.44 -0.89
N ARG A 23 1.80 -4.66 0.39
CA ARG A 23 0.99 -5.78 0.85
C ARG A 23 -0.01 -5.35 1.91
N ARG A 24 -1.07 -6.13 2.06
CA ARG A 24 -2.04 -5.95 3.15
C ARG A 24 -1.78 -6.93 4.27
N GLN A 25 -1.83 -6.42 5.51
CA GLN A 25 -1.84 -7.20 6.73
C GLN A 25 -3.14 -6.88 7.47
N GLY A 26 -4.20 -7.62 7.13
CA GLY A 26 -5.56 -7.34 7.59
C GLY A 26 -6.05 -5.97 7.10
N PRO A 27 -6.50 -5.07 7.99
CA PRO A 27 -6.97 -3.74 7.59
C PRO A 27 -5.80 -2.80 7.21
N ILE A 28 -4.56 -3.15 7.55
CA ILE A 28 -3.40 -2.26 7.44
C ILE A 28 -2.63 -2.51 6.14
N SER A 29 -2.19 -1.44 5.49
CA SER A 29 -1.25 -1.50 4.37
C SER A 29 0.19 -1.36 4.84
N VAL A 30 1.06 -2.20 4.28
CA VAL A 30 2.50 -2.19 4.56
C VAL A 30 3.24 -1.90 3.27
N PHE A 31 4.11 -0.90 3.32
CA PHE A 31 4.92 -0.42 2.20
C PHE A 31 6.38 -0.81 2.40
N ARG A 32 6.97 -1.46 1.39
CA ARG A 32 8.37 -1.92 1.43
C ARG A 32 9.24 -1.13 0.47
N PHE A 33 10.35 -0.64 0.98
CA PHE A 33 11.38 0.08 0.23
C PHE A 33 12.75 -0.61 0.41
N ILE A 34 13.66 -0.42 -0.57
CA ILE A 34 15.05 -0.88 -0.44
C ILE A 34 15.73 -0.10 0.69
N LYS A 35 16.26 -0.82 1.69
CA LYS A 35 16.97 -0.17 2.81
C LYS A 35 18.36 0.24 2.36
N ASN A 36 18.65 1.55 2.38
CA ASN A 36 19.96 2.12 2.13
C ASN A 36 20.15 3.40 2.98
N SER A 37 21.35 3.99 2.95
CA SER A 37 21.68 5.20 3.72
C SER A 37 20.78 6.39 3.35
N LYS A 38 20.51 6.58 2.04
CA LYS A 38 19.59 7.62 1.55
C LYS A 38 18.20 7.50 2.17
N LEU A 39 17.65 6.28 2.23
CA LEU A 39 16.35 6.02 2.86
C LEU A 39 16.36 6.39 4.34
N ILE A 40 17.40 6.00 5.07
CA ILE A 40 17.48 6.26 6.52
C ILE A 40 17.50 7.77 6.76
N ASN A 41 18.30 8.53 6.00
CA ASN A 41 18.31 9.99 6.08
C ASN A 41 16.95 10.62 5.75
N LEU A 42 16.27 10.13 4.71
CA LEU A 42 14.96 10.66 4.33
C LEU A 42 13.90 10.39 5.40
N VAL A 43 13.94 9.24 6.06
CA VAL A 43 13.02 8.92 7.17
C VAL A 43 13.27 9.86 8.34
N ASP A 44 14.55 10.09 8.70
CA ASP A 44 14.91 11.04 9.75
C ASP A 44 14.45 12.46 9.43
N GLN A 45 14.70 12.91 8.19
CA GLN A 45 14.26 14.21 7.70
C GLN A 45 12.74 14.40 7.75
N TYR A 46 11.97 13.35 7.47
CA TYR A 46 10.52 13.40 7.55
C TYR A 46 10.02 13.60 8.99
N TYR A 47 10.58 12.86 9.95
CA TYR A 47 10.13 12.94 11.35
C TYR A 47 10.70 14.15 12.10
N THR A 48 11.78 14.76 11.60
CA THR A 48 12.36 16.00 12.14
C THR A 48 11.88 17.26 11.42
N ASP A 49 10.95 17.12 10.46
CA ASP A 49 10.42 18.22 9.63
C ASP A 49 11.51 19.02 8.89
N SER A 50 12.62 18.36 8.56
CA SER A 50 13.75 18.95 7.85
C SER A 50 13.83 18.53 6.37
N GLY A 51 12.91 17.66 5.94
CA GLY A 51 12.84 17.16 4.56
C GLY A 51 11.99 18.02 3.65
N GLU A 52 12.47 18.28 2.43
CA GLU A 52 11.74 19.07 1.44
C GLU A 52 11.43 18.25 0.17
N VAL A 53 10.20 18.40 -0.32
CA VAL A 53 9.76 17.84 -1.60
C VAL A 53 8.89 18.83 -2.36
N LYS A 54 8.97 18.80 -3.70
CA LYS A 54 8.09 19.64 -4.53
C LYS A 54 6.61 19.27 -4.28
N PRO A 55 5.73 20.22 -3.91
CA PRO A 55 4.33 19.92 -3.58
C PRO A 55 3.58 19.15 -4.68
N MET A 56 3.87 19.43 -5.95
CA MET A 56 3.29 18.74 -7.09
C MET A 56 3.71 17.26 -7.20
N ARG A 57 4.97 16.94 -6.84
CA ARG A 57 5.43 15.55 -6.79
C ARG A 57 4.76 14.82 -5.65
N TYR A 58 4.75 15.43 -4.46
CA TYR A 58 4.12 14.84 -3.29
C TYR A 58 2.63 14.54 -3.50
N SER A 59 1.89 15.51 -4.05
CA SER A 59 0.47 15.34 -4.43
C SER A 59 0.25 14.22 -5.43
N THR A 60 1.16 14.06 -6.39
CA THR A 60 1.10 12.98 -7.37
C THR A 60 1.25 11.62 -6.70
N TYR A 61 2.26 11.44 -5.85
CA TYR A 61 2.48 10.16 -5.17
C TYR A 61 1.41 9.83 -4.13
N ILE A 62 0.78 10.82 -3.49
CA ILE A 62 -0.42 10.60 -2.68
C ILE A 62 -1.54 9.97 -3.51
N ARG A 63 -1.80 10.48 -4.72
CA ARG A 63 -2.81 9.89 -5.63
C ARG A 63 -2.41 8.49 -6.08
N THR A 64 -1.13 8.28 -6.41
CA THR A 64 -0.61 6.97 -6.78
C THR A 64 -0.82 5.94 -5.67
N LEU A 65 -0.47 6.27 -4.43
CA LEU A 65 -0.66 5.37 -3.29
C LEU A 65 -2.15 5.08 -3.05
N LYS A 66 -3.04 6.08 -3.15
CA LYS A 66 -4.49 5.84 -3.08
C LYS A 66 -4.97 4.84 -4.14
N SER A 67 -4.47 4.94 -5.36
CA SER A 67 -4.79 3.99 -6.44
C SER A 67 -4.34 2.58 -6.09
N ILE A 68 -3.10 2.42 -5.58
CA ILE A 68 -2.56 1.12 -5.13
C ILE A 68 -3.45 0.51 -4.02
N LEU A 69 -3.85 1.31 -3.03
CA LEU A 69 -4.71 0.87 -1.94
C LEU A 69 -6.09 0.41 -2.43
N HIS A 70 -6.67 1.16 -3.37
CA HIS A 70 -7.97 0.83 -3.96
C HIS A 70 -7.92 -0.47 -4.76
N ASN A 71 -6.86 -0.67 -5.55
CA ASN A 71 -6.71 -1.88 -6.37
C ASN A 71 -6.49 -3.13 -5.49
N ALA A 72 -5.70 -3.00 -4.43
CA ALA A 72 -5.52 -4.10 -3.47
C ALA A 72 -6.81 -4.45 -2.70
N LEU A 73 -7.72 -3.47 -2.51
CA LEU A 73 -9.05 -3.72 -1.96
C LEU A 73 -9.93 -4.50 -2.95
N SER A 74 -9.91 -4.16 -4.24
CA SER A 74 -10.69 -4.88 -5.25
C SER A 74 -10.25 -6.34 -5.39
N GLU A 75 -8.95 -6.62 -5.39
CA GLU A 75 -8.43 -8.00 -5.47
C GLU A 75 -8.97 -8.87 -4.33
N SER A 76 -8.97 -8.36 -3.09
CA SER A 76 -9.48 -9.07 -1.91
C SER A 76 -11.00 -9.36 -1.92
N LYS A 77 -11.80 -8.65 -2.72
CA LYS A 77 -13.24 -8.89 -2.85
C LYS A 77 -13.59 -10.01 -3.84
N SER A 78 -12.73 -10.25 -4.83
CA SER A 78 -12.93 -11.25 -5.89
C SER A 78 -12.92 -12.69 -5.36
N GLU A 79 -12.04 -12.99 -4.39
CA GLU A 79 -11.86 -14.36 -3.87
C GLU A 79 -13.02 -14.84 -2.99
N ASN A 80 -13.78 -13.93 -2.38
CA ASN A 80 -14.86 -14.27 -1.45
C ASN A 80 -16.17 -14.72 -2.13
N ASN A 81 -16.29 -14.61 -3.45
CA ASN A 81 -17.52 -14.95 -4.17
C ASN A 81 -17.53 -16.37 -4.77
N TYR A 82 -16.41 -17.09 -4.79
CA TYR A 82 -16.35 -18.44 -5.38
C TYR A 82 -16.76 -19.57 -4.42
N VAL A 83 -16.86 -19.32 -3.11
CA VAL A 83 -17.14 -20.38 -2.11
C VAL A 83 -18.65 -20.57 -1.84
N LYS A 84 -19.54 -19.68 -2.30
CA LYS A 84 -20.98 -19.74 -1.96
C LYS A 84 -21.91 -20.46 -2.95
N GLN A 85 -21.42 -21.01 -4.06
CA GLN A 85 -22.30 -21.69 -5.04
C GLN A 85 -22.35 -23.23 -4.93
N ASN A 86 -21.47 -23.88 -4.16
CA ASN A 86 -21.39 -25.35 -4.13
C ASN A 86 -22.06 -26.05 -2.93
N GLN A 87 -23.08 -25.45 -2.30
CA GLN A 87 -23.84 -26.09 -1.20
C GLN A 87 -25.36 -26.06 -1.35
N LYS A 88 -25.89 -25.88 -2.57
CA LYS A 88 -27.35 -25.92 -2.83
C LYS A 88 -27.82 -27.00 -3.82
N GLY A 89 -27.04 -28.06 -4.01
CA GLY A 89 -27.42 -29.16 -4.89
C GLY A 89 -27.10 -30.52 -4.30
N ASN A 90 -27.80 -30.93 -3.24
CA ASN A 90 -28.09 -32.34 -2.94
C ASN A 90 -29.04 -32.44 -1.75
N LEU A 91 -30.32 -32.15 -1.99
CA LEU A 91 -31.40 -32.73 -1.19
C LEU A 91 -32.59 -33.02 -2.11
N SER A 92 -33.00 -34.29 -2.06
CA SER A 92 -34.26 -34.86 -2.53
C SER A 92 -34.33 -35.42 -3.96
N ARG A 93 -34.33 -36.75 -4.03
CA ARG A 93 -35.47 -37.60 -4.44
C ARG A 93 -35.12 -39.03 -3.96
N GLY A 94 -35.89 -39.71 -3.12
CA GLY A 94 -37.35 -39.74 -3.05
C GLY A 94 -37.83 -40.72 -4.10
#